data_AF-A0A2I7N797-F1
#
_entry.id   AF-A0A2I7N797-F1
#
_cell.length_a   1.000
_cell.length_b   1.000
_cell.length_c   1.000
_cell.angle_alpha   90.00
_cell.angle_beta   90.00
_cell.angle_gamma   90.00
#
_symmetry.space_group_name_H-M   'P 1'
#
loop_
_entity.id
_entity.type
_entity.pdbx_description
1 polymer ?
#
loop_
_entity_poly.entity_id
_entity_poly.type
_entity_poly.pdbx_seq_one_letter_code
_entity_poly.pdbx_strand_id
1 'polypeptide(L)'
;MYTQNKHRKTYTREFKLLIVNKYLNEGKTGPQLSVEYELEISIIKDWIRKFRLYGASGLEDGRGKHNNHSSHGRPKKERFNSEVEALRHENMRLKGELFLLKKLKELRDKQEK
;
A
#
# COMPACT_ATOMS: atom_id res chain seq x y z
N MET A 1 -3.38 7.03 -31.29
CA MET A 1 -4.63 7.32 -30.58
C MET A 1 -4.31 8.27 -29.43
N TYR A 2 -4.84 9.48 -29.43
CA TYR A 2 -4.60 10.44 -28.33
C TYR A 2 -5.58 10.17 -27.19
N THR A 3 -5.08 9.74 -26.04
CA THR A 3 -5.85 9.68 -24.79
C THR A 3 -6.01 11.11 -24.27
N GLN A 4 -7.21 11.68 -24.44
CA GLN A 4 -7.55 12.98 -23.86
C GLN A 4 -7.32 12.90 -22.34
N ASN A 5 -6.36 13.68 -21.85
CA ASN A 5 -6.00 13.70 -20.44
C ASN A 5 -7.12 14.41 -19.66
N LYS A 6 -8.13 13.63 -19.23
CA LYS A 6 -9.29 14.13 -18.50
C LYS A 6 -8.84 14.63 -17.13
N HIS A 7 -8.74 15.95 -16.97
CA HIS A 7 -8.50 16.55 -15.66
C HIS A 7 -9.52 16.02 -14.65
N ARG A 8 -9.04 15.36 -13.60
CA ARG A 8 -9.89 14.78 -12.56
C ARG A 8 -10.54 15.92 -11.78
N LYS A 9 -11.88 16.00 -11.79
CA LYS A 9 -12.64 16.93 -10.96
C LYS A 9 -12.31 16.68 -9.48
N THR A 10 -12.09 17.75 -8.73
CA THR A 10 -11.72 17.70 -7.32
C THR A 10 -12.79 18.38 -6.48
N TYR A 11 -13.16 17.78 -5.36
CA TYR A 11 -14.19 18.28 -4.48
C TYR A 11 -13.59 18.60 -3.12
N THR A 12 -14.00 19.72 -2.54
CA THR A 12 -13.56 20.15 -1.21
C THR A 12 -14.12 19.23 -0.12
N ARG A 13 -13.49 19.21 1.04
CA ARG A 13 -13.89 18.34 2.16
C ARG A 13 -15.29 18.70 2.66
N GLU A 14 -15.57 19.99 2.74
CA GLU A 14 -16.84 20.56 3.19
C GLU A 14 -17.98 20.10 2.28
N PHE A 15 -17.76 20.13 0.96
CA PHE A 15 -18.74 19.68 -0.01
C PHE A 15 -19.02 18.18 0.11
N LYS A 16 -17.99 17.35 0.30
CA LYS A 16 -18.19 15.91 0.52
C LYS A 16 -18.99 15.63 1.80
N LEU A 17 -18.71 16.36 2.88
CA LEU A 17 -19.44 16.24 4.14
C LEU A 17 -20.91 16.65 4.01
N LEU A 18 -21.19 17.71 3.25
CA LEU A 18 -22.56 18.12 2.94
C LEU A 18 -23.35 16.96 2.31
N ILE A 19 -22.80 16.35 1.26
CA ILE A 19 -23.47 15.25 0.54
C ILE A 19 -23.70 14.03 1.46
N VAL A 20 -22.71 13.68 2.28
CA VAL A 20 -22.84 12.56 3.23
C VAL A 20 -23.87 12.87 4.31
N ASN A 21 -23.90 14.10 4.84
CA ASN A 21 -24.89 14.53 5.81
C ASN A 21 -26.31 14.44 5.25
N LYS A 22 -26.52 14.89 4.00
CA LYS A 22 -27.81 14.75 3.32
C LYS A 22 -28.25 13.30 3.14
N TYR A 23 -27.31 12.41 2.85
CA TYR A 23 -27.60 10.98 2.72
C TYR A 23 -27.97 10.34 4.07
N LEU A 24 -27.23 10.65 5.14
CA LEU A 24 -27.39 10.00 6.44
C LEU A 24 -28.51 10.60 7.31
N ASN A 25 -28.66 11.93 7.29
CA ASN A 25 -29.54 12.65 8.21
C ASN A 25 -30.85 13.10 7.54
N GLU A 26 -30.81 13.47 6.25
CA GLU A 26 -32.03 13.86 5.51
C GLU A 26 -32.67 12.66 4.79
N GLY A 27 -32.07 11.47 4.84
CA GLY A 27 -32.60 10.26 4.21
C GLY A 27 -32.60 10.28 2.68
N LYS A 28 -31.86 11.21 2.06
CA LYS A 28 -31.77 11.30 0.58
C LYS A 28 -31.02 10.10 0.02
N THR A 29 -31.50 9.59 -1.12
CA THR A 29 -30.85 8.47 -1.81
C THR A 29 -29.73 8.92 -2.74
N GLY A 30 -28.80 8.02 -3.06
CA GLY A 30 -27.69 8.29 -3.98
C GLY A 30 -28.14 8.82 -5.36
N PRO A 31 -29.20 8.26 -5.99
CA PRO A 31 -29.74 8.79 -7.25
C PRO A 31 -30.31 10.22 -7.13
N GLN A 32 -31.02 10.54 -6.04
CA GLN A 32 -31.54 11.90 -5.82
C GLN A 32 -30.41 12.92 -5.71
N LEU A 33 -29.38 12.60 -4.92
CA LEU A 33 -28.20 13.47 -4.77
C LEU A 33 -27.40 13.59 -6.07
N SER A 34 -27.40 12.54 -6.90
CA SER A 34 -26.74 12.56 -8.21
C SER A 34 -27.37 13.57 -9.16
N VAL A 35 -28.70 13.65 -9.19
CA VAL A 35 -29.43 14.64 -10.00
C VAL A 35 -29.28 16.05 -9.42
N GLU A 36 -29.42 16.21 -8.10
CA GLU A 36 -29.40 17.52 -7.43
C GLU A 36 -28.03 18.22 -7.52
N TYR A 37 -26.94 17.45 -7.50
CA TYR A 37 -25.57 17.98 -7.48
C TYR A 37 -24.77 17.66 -8.75
N GLU A 38 -25.40 17.08 -9.77
CA GLU A 38 -24.76 16.62 -11.01
C GLU A 38 -23.51 15.75 -10.76
N LEU A 39 -23.60 14.89 -9.74
CA LEU A 39 -22.52 13.99 -9.34
C LEU A 39 -22.78 12.59 -9.86
N GLU A 40 -21.71 11.88 -10.20
CA GLU A 40 -21.83 10.46 -10.50
C GLU A 40 -22.21 9.68 -9.23
N ILE A 41 -23.17 8.77 -9.35
CA ILE A 41 -23.65 7.94 -8.23
C ILE A 41 -22.49 7.16 -7.57
N SER A 42 -21.49 6.73 -8.36
CA SER A 42 -20.29 6.03 -7.89
C SER A 42 -19.47 6.90 -6.90
N ILE A 43 -19.30 8.19 -7.21
CA ILE A 43 -18.57 9.15 -6.36
C ILE A 43 -19.29 9.32 -5.02
N ILE A 44 -20.63 9.48 -5.05
CA ILE A 44 -21.44 9.63 -3.84
C ILE A 44 -21.33 8.37 -2.96
N LYS A 45 -21.49 7.18 -3.56
CA LYS A 45 -21.34 5.90 -2.86
C LYS A 45 -19.96 5.74 -2.22
N ASP A 46 -18.91 6.15 -2.93
CA ASP A 46 -17.55 6.10 -2.41
C ASP A 46 -17.34 7.03 -1.21
N TRP A 47 -17.89 8.24 -1.24
CA TRP A 47 -17.81 9.15 -0.09
C TRP A 47 -18.57 8.60 1.12
N ILE A 48 -19.77 8.07 0.93
CA ILE A 48 -20.55 7.45 2.02
C ILE A 48 -19.79 6.27 2.60
N ARG A 49 -19.23 5.40 1.76
CA ARG A 49 -18.43 4.25 2.19
C ARG A 49 -17.20 4.69 2.99
N LYS A 50 -16.43 5.65 2.49
CA LYS A 50 -15.25 6.18 3.20
C LYS A 50 -15.62 6.83 4.53
N PHE A 51 -16.72 7.57 4.58
CA PHE A 51 -17.21 8.16 5.81
C PHE A 51 -17.65 7.11 6.83
N ARG A 52 -18.31 6.02 6.41
CA ARG A 52 -18.68 4.93 7.31
C ARG A 52 -17.47 4.20 7.89
N LEU A 53 -16.38 4.07 7.11
CA LEU A 53 -15.17 3.36 7.54
C LEU A 53 -14.25 4.20 8.41
N TYR A 54 -14.09 5.48 8.07
CA TYR A 54 -13.06 6.34 8.67
C TYR A 54 -13.61 7.65 9.25
N GLY A 55 -14.92 7.87 9.19
CA GLY A 55 -15.54 9.15 9.58
C GLY A 55 -15.11 10.30 8.65
N ALA A 56 -15.07 11.51 9.19
CA ALA A 56 -14.76 12.72 8.43
C ALA A 56 -13.33 12.73 7.85
N SER A 57 -12.37 12.02 8.47
CA SER A 57 -11.00 11.91 7.97
C SER A 57 -10.94 11.10 6.66
N GLY A 58 -11.88 10.18 6.44
CA GLY A 58 -12.00 9.40 5.20
C GLY A 58 -12.34 10.24 3.97
N LEU A 59 -12.84 11.46 4.15
CA LEU A 59 -13.20 12.39 3.06
C LEU A 59 -12.07 13.37 2.71
N GLU A 60 -10.99 13.37 3.49
CA GLU A 60 -9.82 14.19 3.22
C GLU A 60 -9.13 13.76 1.92
N ASP A 61 -8.52 14.73 1.26
CA ASP A 61 -7.74 14.47 0.06
C ASP A 61 -6.33 14.01 0.45
N GLY A 62 -6.04 12.72 0.22
CA GLY A 62 -4.72 12.14 0.47
C GLY A 62 -3.74 12.28 -0.70
N ARG A 63 -4.15 12.94 -1.81
CA ARG A 63 -3.25 13.13 -2.95
C ARG A 63 -2.04 13.98 -2.55
N GLY A 64 -0.85 13.52 -2.90
CA GLY A 64 0.42 14.19 -2.57
C GLY A 64 0.99 13.86 -1.19
N LYS A 65 0.24 13.20 -0.30
CA LYS A 65 0.76 12.68 0.98
C LYS A 65 1.37 11.30 0.76
N HIS A 66 2.56 11.23 0.17
CA HIS A 66 3.34 9.99 0.19
C HIS A 66 3.83 9.76 1.61
N ASN A 67 3.25 8.77 2.30
CA ASN A 67 3.84 8.29 3.54
C ASN A 67 5.19 7.67 3.18
N ASN A 68 6.29 8.34 3.54
CA ASN A 68 7.66 7.82 3.43
C ASN A 68 7.89 6.55 4.29
N HIS A 69 6.85 6.03 4.95
CA HIS A 69 6.84 4.81 5.75
C HIS A 69 6.28 3.58 5.04
N SER A 70 5.98 3.65 3.73
CA SER A 70 5.73 2.43 2.94
C SER A 70 7.03 1.66 2.72
N SER A 71 7.54 1.04 3.79
CA SER A 71 8.71 0.16 3.85
C SER A 71 8.50 -1.20 3.15
N HIS A 72 7.33 -1.42 2.55
CA HIS A 72 6.98 -2.65 1.84
C HIS A 72 7.23 -2.57 0.33
N GLY A 73 7.96 -1.55 -0.13
CA GLY A 73 8.52 -1.55 -1.48
C GLY A 73 9.48 -2.73 -1.67
N ARG A 74 9.72 -3.11 -2.93
CA ARG A 74 10.72 -4.13 -3.28
C ARG A 74 12.02 -3.85 -2.51
N PRO A 75 12.58 -4.81 -1.75
CA PRO A 75 13.81 -4.59 -1.01
C PRO A 75 14.89 -4.11 -1.96
N LYS A 76 15.58 -3.03 -1.60
CA LYS A 76 16.71 -2.55 -2.38
C LYS A 76 17.77 -3.66 -2.38
N LYS A 77 18.35 -3.98 -3.54
CA LYS A 77 19.51 -4.88 -3.61
C LYS A 77 20.62 -4.21 -2.79
N GLU A 78 20.91 -4.74 -1.59
CA GLU A 78 21.96 -4.21 -0.72
C GLU A 78 23.27 -4.21 -1.49
N ARG A 79 23.82 -3.00 -1.70
CA ARG A 79 25.23 -2.85 -2.02
C ARG A 79 25.92 -2.71 -0.67
N PHE A 80 26.88 -3.58 -0.37
CA PHE A 80 27.66 -3.47 0.86
C PHE A 80 28.33 -2.09 0.90
N ASN A 81 28.09 -1.32 1.95
CA ASN A 81 28.56 0.06 2.03
C ASN A 81 30.02 0.12 2.49
N SER A 82 30.56 -0.99 3.00
CA SER A 82 31.96 -1.13 3.40
C SER A 82 32.51 -2.52 3.09
N GLU A 83 33.83 -2.62 2.95
CA GLU A 83 34.56 -3.88 2.80
C GLU A 83 34.34 -4.83 3.99
N VAL A 84 34.23 -4.27 5.20
CA VAL A 84 33.98 -5.03 6.43
C VAL A 84 32.64 -5.77 6.38
N GLU A 85 31.59 -5.14 5.85
CA GLU A 85 30.28 -5.76 5.68
C GLU A 85 30.32 -6.88 4.62
N ALA A 86 31.00 -6.64 3.50
CA ALA A 86 31.17 -7.64 2.45
C ALA A 86 31.91 -8.89 2.98
N LEU A 87 32.99 -8.70 3.73
CA LEU A 87 33.74 -9.80 4.35
C LEU A 87 32.92 -10.54 5.40
N ARG A 88 32.08 -9.86 6.18
CA ARG A 88 31.18 -10.51 7.15
C ARG A 88 30.14 -11.40 6.47
N HIS A 89 29.55 -10.92 5.37
CA HIS A 89 28.62 -11.71 4.58
C HIS A 89 29.29 -12.94 3.96
N GLU A 90 30.47 -12.75 3.37
CA GLU A 90 31.22 -13.85 2.79
C GLU A 90 31.63 -14.87 3.86
N ASN A 91 32.05 -14.41 5.05
CA ASN A 91 32.35 -15.28 6.18
C ASN A 91 31.11 -16.07 6.62
N MET A 92 29.93 -15.46 6.64
CA MET A 92 28.67 -16.13 6.96
C MET A 92 28.31 -17.18 5.90
N ARG A 93 28.48 -16.87 4.61
CA ARG A 93 28.28 -17.81 3.50
C ARG A 93 29.19 -19.03 3.62
N LEU A 94 30.49 -18.79 3.76
CA LEU A 94 31.50 -19.85 3.87
C LEU A 94 31.29 -20.72 5.11
N LYS A 95 30.87 -20.13 6.24
CA LYS A 95 30.49 -20.91 7.44
C LYS A 95 29.32 -21.85 7.18
N GLY A 96 28.32 -21.42 6.41
CA GLY A 96 27.21 -22.27 5.98
C GLY A 96 27.67 -23.44 5.10
N GLU A 97 28.52 -23.18 4.12
CA GLU A 97 29.09 -24.21 3.24
C GLU A 97 29.90 -25.24 4.02
N LEU A 98 30.76 -24.79 4.94
CA LEU A 98 31.55 -25.66 5.81
C LEU A 98 30.66 -26.54 6.69
N PHE A 99 29.58 -25.97 7.23
CA PHE A 99 28.62 -26.73 8.03
C PHE A 99 27.99 -27.87 7.23
N LEU A 100 27.55 -27.60 6.00
CA LEU A 100 26.95 -28.61 5.12
C LEU A 100 27.95 -29.70 4.75
N LEU A 101 29.17 -29.33 4.36
CA LEU A 101 30.23 -30.29 4.03
C LEU A 101 30.57 -31.20 5.22
N LYS A 102 30.65 -30.63 6.43
CA LYS A 102 30.86 -31.40 7.66
C LYS A 102 29.70 -32.37 7.89
N LYS A 103 28.46 -31.93 7.70
CA LYS A 103 27.27 -32.78 7.86
C LYS A 103 27.25 -33.94 6.85
N LEU A 104 27.62 -33.69 5.61
CA LEU A 104 27.71 -34.72 4.57
C LEU A 104 28.80 -35.75 4.89
N LYS A 105 29.96 -35.29 5.37
CA LYS A 105 31.02 -36.20 5.83
C LYS A 105 30.55 -37.11 6.94
N GLU A 106 29.90 -36.55 7.97
CA GLU A 106 29.35 -37.34 9.08
C GLU A 106 28.32 -38.40 8.62
N LEU A 107 27.55 -38.11 7.57
CA LEU A 107 26.59 -39.07 7.03
C LEU A 107 27.28 -40.19 6.25
N ARG A 108 28.30 -39.87 5.43
CA ARG A 108 29.11 -40.88 4.73
C ARG A 108 29.80 -41.81 5.72
N ASP A 109 30.44 -41.26 6.74
CA ASP A 109 31.15 -42.04 7.77
C ASP A 109 30.20 -42.97 8.57
N LYS A 110 28.89 -42.68 8.58
CA LYS A 110 27.85 -43.55 9.17
C LYS A 110 27.33 -44.63 8.23
N GLN A 111 27.47 -44.47 6.91
CA GLN A 111 27.07 -45.47 5.93
C GLN A 111 28.20 -46.47 5.60
N GLU A 112 29.45 -46.07 5.84
CA GLU A 112 30.64 -46.92 5.71
C GLU A 112 30.95 -47.74 6.98
N LYS A 113 30.08 -47.67 8.00
CA LYS A 113 30.11 -48.48 9.23
C LYS A 113 28.94 -49.45 9.27
#